data_AF-A0A1I3CI20-F1
#
_entry.id   AF-A0A1I3CI20-F1
#
_cell.length_a   1.000
_cell.length_b   1.000
_cell.length_c   1.000
_cell.angle_alpha   90.00
_cell.angle_beta   90.00
_cell.angle_gamma   90.00
#
_symmetry.space_group_name_H-M   'P 1'
#
loop_
_entity.id
_entity.type
_entity.pdbx_description
1 polymer ?
#
loop_
_entity_poly.entity_id
_entity_poly.type
_entity_poly.pdbx_seq_one_letter_code
_entity_poly.pdbx_strand_id
1 'polypeptide(L)'
;MKTGMRLILLWLCGCIMGCQPPGETTENTDFDVEASLQYCLVKAEKTLADIPKDSVFPRTIAPGDSAWRYVGVPDWTSGFWPGML
;
A
#
# COMPACT_ATOMS: atom_id res chain seq x y z
N MET A 1 -23.56 49.37 23.82
CA MET A 1 -22.80 48.11 23.95
C MET A 1 -23.77 46.92 24.09
N LYS A 2 -24.60 46.62 23.08
CA LYS A 2 -25.59 45.50 23.14
C LYS A 2 -25.56 44.60 21.90
N THR A 3 -24.82 44.99 20.87
CA THR A 3 -24.64 44.27 19.60
C THR A 3 -23.49 43.24 19.65
N GLY A 4 -22.48 43.45 20.50
CA GLY A 4 -21.35 42.50 20.63
C GLY A 4 -21.70 41.20 21.34
N MET A 5 -22.61 41.23 22.32
CA MET A 5 -22.99 40.05 23.11
C MET A 5 -23.81 39.03 22.28
N ARG A 6 -24.56 39.50 21.28
CA ARG A 6 -25.34 38.63 20.39
C ARG A 6 -24.48 37.91 19.35
N LEU A 7 -23.38 38.51 18.90
CA LEU A 7 -22.43 37.86 18.00
C LEU A 7 -21.63 36.75 18.67
N ILE A 8 -21.30 36.91 19.96
CA ILE A 8 -20.52 35.93 20.72
C ILE A 8 -21.37 34.68 21.05
N LEU A 9 -22.67 34.84 21.31
CA LEU A 9 -23.58 33.70 21.56
C LEU A 9 -23.85 32.85 20.29
N LEU A 10 -23.81 33.47 19.10
CA LEU A 10 -23.97 32.76 17.82
C LEU A 10 -22.72 31.96 17.42
N TRP A 11 -21.54 32.34 17.91
CA TRP A 11 -20.29 31.62 17.65
C TRP A 11 -20.12 30.38 18.56
N LEU A 12 -20.65 30.42 19.79
CA LEU A 12 -20.56 29.30 20.74
C LEU A 12 -21.48 28.11 20.41
N CYS A 13 -22.54 28.31 19.60
CA CYS A 13 -23.50 27.25 19.28
C CYS A 13 -23.08 26.39 18.06
N GLY A 14 -22.07 26.84 17.29
CA GLY A 14 -21.62 26.17 16.06
C GLY A 14 -20.63 25.01 16.24
N CYS A 15 -20.18 24.73 17.48
CA CYS A 15 -19.12 23.74 17.74
C CYS A 15 -19.61 22.37 18.23
N ILE A 16 -20.92 22.11 18.28
CA ILE A 16 -21.49 20.87 18.85
C ILE A 16 -22.22 19.96 17.86
N MET A 17 -22.22 20.27 16.56
CA MET A 17 -22.70 19.32 15.54
C MET A 17 -21.54 18.80 14.71
N GLY A 18 -21.27 17.50 14.82
CA GLY A 18 -20.50 16.76 13.82
C GLY A 18 -19.29 15.99 14.34
N CYS A 19 -19.44 15.20 15.40
CA CYS A 19 -18.60 14.01 15.55
C CYS A 19 -19.54 12.80 15.75
N GLN A 20 -20.18 12.39 14.67
CA GLN A 20 -20.71 11.04 14.60
C GLN A 20 -19.49 10.15 14.34
N PRO A 21 -19.11 9.24 15.24
CA PRO A 21 -18.11 8.24 14.89
C PRO A 21 -18.61 7.53 13.63
N PRO A 22 -17.78 7.33 12.60
CA PRO A 22 -18.18 6.56 11.44
C PRO A 22 -18.72 5.23 11.96
N GLY A 23 -19.98 4.94 11.63
CA GLY A 23 -20.55 3.64 11.94
C GLY A 23 -19.60 2.59 11.41
N GLU A 24 -19.26 1.62 12.25
CA GLU A 24 -18.45 0.47 11.88
C GLU A 24 -19.24 -0.31 10.82
N THR A 25 -19.10 0.10 9.56
CA THR A 25 -19.41 -0.74 8.44
C THR A 25 -18.41 -1.87 8.53
N THR A 26 -18.86 -3.02 9.02
CA THR A 26 -18.19 -4.29 8.78
C THR A 26 -18.14 -4.46 7.27
N GLU A 27 -17.12 -3.88 6.65
CA GLU A 27 -16.79 -4.16 5.27
C GLU A 27 -16.48 -5.64 5.24
N ASN A 28 -17.38 -6.43 4.66
CA ASN A 28 -17.01 -7.74 4.18
C ASN A 28 -16.02 -7.49 3.05
N THR A 29 -14.75 -7.29 3.42
CA THR A 29 -13.63 -7.25 2.49
C THR A 29 -13.39 -8.68 2.05
N ASP A 30 -14.27 -9.18 1.20
CA ASP A 30 -14.02 -10.43 0.50
C ASP A 30 -12.67 -10.29 -0.22
N PHE A 31 -11.85 -11.32 -0.16
CA PHE A 31 -10.51 -11.26 -0.72
C PHE A 31 -10.61 -11.20 -2.24
N ASP A 32 -10.28 -10.05 -2.83
CA ASP A 32 -10.25 -9.88 -4.27
C ASP A 32 -9.03 -10.60 -4.86
N VAL A 33 -9.28 -11.83 -5.33
CA VAL A 33 -8.29 -12.69 -5.98
C VAL A 33 -7.75 -12.02 -7.25
N GLU A 34 -8.62 -11.40 -8.05
CA GLU A 34 -8.23 -10.81 -9.33
C GLU A 34 -7.34 -9.60 -9.12
N ALA A 35 -7.70 -8.69 -8.20
CA ALA A 35 -6.87 -7.55 -7.86
C ALA A 35 -5.48 -7.98 -7.35
N SER A 36 -5.42 -9.07 -6.59
CA SER A 36 -4.16 -9.62 -6.08
C SER A 36 -3.29 -10.21 -7.20
N LEU A 37 -3.89 -10.92 -8.16
CA LEU A 37 -3.18 -11.45 -9.32
C LEU A 37 -2.66 -10.33 -10.22
N GLN A 38 -3.48 -9.32 -10.50
CA GLN A 38 -3.07 -8.14 -11.27
C GLN A 38 -1.92 -7.39 -10.59
N TYR A 39 -1.97 -7.26 -9.26
CA TYR A 39 -0.86 -6.71 -8.49
C TYR A 39 0.43 -7.52 -8.69
N CYS A 40 0.37 -8.86 -8.57
CA CYS A 40 1.52 -9.73 -8.77
C CYS A 40 2.11 -9.60 -10.18
N LEU A 41 1.27 -9.56 -11.22
CA LEU A 41 1.71 -9.39 -12.62
C LEU A 41 2.49 -8.07 -12.80
N VAL A 42 1.92 -6.95 -12.35
CA VAL A 42 2.59 -5.64 -12.43
C VAL A 42 3.93 -5.63 -11.70
N LYS A 43 4.03 -6.34 -10.56
CA LYS A 43 5.29 -6.44 -9.80
C LYS A 43 6.30 -7.34 -10.50
N ALA A 44 5.87 -8.44 -11.10
CA ALA A 44 6.72 -9.33 -11.87
C ALA A 44 7.29 -8.63 -13.10
N GLU A 45 6.45 -7.92 -13.87
CA GLU A 45 6.85 -7.16 -15.05
C GLU A 45 7.87 -6.06 -14.73
N LYS A 46 7.62 -5.29 -13.67
CA LYS A 46 8.59 -4.27 -13.19
C LYS A 46 9.92 -4.90 -12.81
N THR A 47 9.88 -6.00 -12.07
CA THR A 47 11.10 -6.70 -11.65
C THR A 47 11.84 -7.27 -12.87
N LEU A 48 11.13 -7.78 -13.87
CA LEU A 48 11.72 -8.29 -15.11
C LEU A 48 12.46 -7.19 -15.88
N ALA A 49 11.88 -5.99 -15.96
CA ALA A 49 12.51 -4.84 -16.61
C ALA A 49 13.76 -4.33 -15.87
N ASP A 50 13.81 -4.50 -14.54
CA ASP A 50 14.90 -4.03 -13.69
C ASP A 50 16.05 -5.04 -13.53
N ILE A 51 15.89 -6.30 -13.97
CA ILE A 51 16.95 -7.32 -13.86
C ILE A 51 18.15 -6.92 -14.74
N PRO A 52 19.36 -6.82 -14.17
CA PRO A 52 20.49 -6.26 -14.90
C PRO A 52 21.12 -7.22 -15.93
N LYS A 53 20.84 -8.54 -15.84
CA LYS A 53 21.32 -9.57 -16.77
C LYS A 53 20.63 -10.92 -16.55
N ASP A 54 20.61 -11.76 -17.58
CA ASP A 54 19.89 -13.04 -17.62
C ASP A 54 20.34 -14.10 -16.60
N SER A 55 21.51 -13.94 -15.98
CA SER A 55 22.09 -14.90 -15.02
C SER A 55 22.06 -14.42 -13.57
N VAL A 56 21.22 -13.43 -13.26
CA VAL A 56 20.95 -13.04 -11.88
C VAL A 56 19.46 -12.93 -11.60
N PHE A 57 19.07 -13.32 -10.39
CA PHE A 57 17.69 -13.48 -9.97
C PHE A 57 17.40 -12.67 -8.72
N PRO A 58 16.24 -12.00 -8.61
CA PRO A 58 15.83 -11.29 -7.41
C PRO A 58 15.68 -12.27 -6.23
N ARG A 59 16.28 -11.94 -5.08
CA ARG A 59 16.21 -12.80 -3.87
C ARG A 59 15.46 -12.15 -2.72
N THR A 60 15.82 -10.92 -2.36
CA THR A 60 15.27 -10.22 -1.19
C THR A 60 15.32 -8.71 -1.38
N ILE A 61 14.36 -7.99 -0.82
CA ILE A 61 14.44 -6.56 -0.54
C ILE A 61 14.63 -6.43 0.98
N ALA A 62 15.72 -5.79 1.42
CA ALA A 62 16.00 -5.67 2.85
C ALA A 62 15.08 -4.62 3.51
N PRO A 63 14.89 -4.65 4.84
CA PRO A 63 14.13 -3.62 5.52
C PRO A 63 14.70 -2.22 5.25
N GLY A 64 13.86 -1.32 4.74
CA GLY A 64 14.24 0.04 4.37
C GLY A 64 14.71 0.22 2.92
N ASP A 65 14.94 -0.87 2.18
CA ASP A 65 15.28 -0.80 0.76
C ASP A 65 14.04 -0.85 -0.13
N SER A 66 14.18 -0.33 -1.35
CA SER A 66 13.20 -0.45 -2.42
C SER A 66 13.71 -1.25 -3.63
N ALA A 67 14.96 -1.72 -3.57
CA ALA A 67 15.64 -2.41 -4.65
C ALA A 67 15.93 -3.88 -4.31
N TRP A 68 15.98 -4.72 -5.34
CA TRP A 68 16.30 -6.13 -5.19
C TRP A 68 17.79 -6.35 -4.91
N ARG A 69 18.07 -7.22 -3.94
CA ARG A 69 19.33 -7.95 -3.90
C ARG A 69 19.24 -9.13 -4.87
N TYR A 70 20.16 -9.20 -5.81
CA TYR A 70 20.23 -10.27 -6.81
C TYR A 70 21.23 -11.35 -6.42
N VAL A 71 21.00 -12.57 -6.91
CA VAL A 71 21.88 -13.73 -6.76
C VAL A 71 22.07 -14.47 -8.07
N GLY A 72 23.17 -15.20 -8.21
CA GLY A 72 23.43 -16.02 -9.40
C GLY A 72 22.78 -17.41 -9.34
N VAL A 73 22.94 -18.16 -10.43
CA VAL A 73 22.44 -19.55 -10.61
C VAL A 73 22.77 -20.50 -9.43
N PRO A 74 23.96 -20.48 -8.81
CA PRO A 74 24.27 -21.44 -7.73
C PRO A 74 23.54 -21.22 -6.41
N ASP A 75 22.87 -20.07 -6.22
CA ASP A 75 22.11 -19.81 -4.99
C ASP A 75 20.89 -20.74 -4.93
N TRP A 76 20.61 -21.34 -3.77
CA TRP A 76 19.52 -22.31 -3.61
C TRP A 76 18.13 -21.70 -3.91
N THR A 77 17.99 -20.37 -3.84
CA THR A 77 16.74 -19.67 -4.18
C THR A 77 16.62 -19.33 -5.67
N SER A 78 17.64 -19.61 -6.48
CA SER A 78 17.69 -19.17 -7.88
C SER A 78 16.53 -19.71 -8.72
N GLY A 79 16.04 -20.91 -8.42
CA GLY A 79 14.93 -21.54 -9.12
C GLY A 79 13.55 -20.92 -8.87
N PHE A 80 13.38 -20.12 -7.81
CA PHE A 80 12.07 -19.54 -7.50
C PHE A 80 11.63 -18.50 -8.53
N TRP A 81 12.56 -17.67 -9.02
CA TRP A 81 12.23 -16.64 -10.00
C TRP A 81 11.75 -17.22 -11.34
N PRO A 82 12.51 -18.08 -12.05
CA PRO A 82 12.02 -18.68 -13.28
C PRO A 82 10.86 -19.66 -13.06
N GLY A 83 10.65 -20.18 -11.84
CA GLY A 83 9.49 -21.02 -11.54
C GLY A 83 8.19 -20.25 -11.26
N MET A 84 8.28 -18.93 -11.03
CA MET A 84 7.12 -18.06 -10.83
C MET A 84 6.58 -17.48 -12.16
N LEU A 85 7.47 -17.32 -13.16
CA LEU A 85 7.13 -16.87 -14.52
C LEU A 85 6.51 -18.00 -15.34
#